data_AF-A0A954LHY4-F1
#
_entry.id   AF-A0A954LHY4-F1
#
_cell.length_a   1.000
_cell.length_b   1.000
_cell.length_c   1.000
_cell.angle_alpha   90.00
_cell.angle_beta   90.00
_cell.angle_gamma   90.00
#
_symmetry.space_group_name_H-M   'P 1'
#
loop_
_entity.id
_entity.type
_entity.pdbx_description
1 polymer ?
#
loop_
_entity_poly.entity_id
_entity_poly.type
_entity_poly.pdbx_seq_one_letter_code
_entity_poly.pdbx_strand_id
1 'polypeptide(L)'
;MHWQYGGAYPHREAFLEEWPVTGELLEPIHKFGHVAISGTMRYRSGVMNHNWRDNFFATQFNLGKVVRLELERRGSTYSVTERQFLSCDNRDFHPTDVIEDADGSLLVVDTGGWFYRGCPTSQIAKPDILGGIYRIRRDGMTTVPDPRGKQIDWAARSETQLMQDLKDTRYAVREQAVQECVRR
;
A
#
# COMPACT_ATOMS: atom_id res chain seq x y z
N MET A 1 -7.29 -8.81 4.42
CA MET A 1 -8.32 -8.06 5.20
C MET A 1 -7.70 -7.63 6.52
N HIS A 2 -8.00 -6.41 6.97
CA HIS A 2 -7.71 -5.98 8.34
C HIS A 2 -9.01 -6.04 9.14
N TRP A 3 -9.08 -6.98 10.09
CA TRP A 3 -10.23 -7.11 10.98
C TRP A 3 -9.90 -6.47 12.32
N GLN A 4 -10.77 -5.57 12.75
CA GLN A 4 -10.75 -5.04 14.11
C GLN A 4 -11.28 -6.10 15.08
N TYR A 5 -10.61 -6.20 16.23
CA TYR A 5 -11.04 -7.05 17.32
C TYR A 5 -12.48 -6.70 17.74
N GLY A 6 -13.35 -7.70 17.84
CA GLY A 6 -14.76 -7.53 18.16
C GLY A 6 -15.66 -7.04 17.02
N GLY A 7 -15.11 -6.81 15.81
CA GLY A 7 -15.91 -6.42 14.65
C GLY A 7 -16.64 -7.61 14.01
N ALA A 8 -17.87 -7.38 13.56
CA ALA A 8 -18.62 -8.30 12.70
C ALA A 8 -18.52 -7.83 11.24
N TYR A 9 -18.22 -8.76 10.32
CA TYR A 9 -18.06 -8.48 8.88
C TYR A 9 -18.94 -9.39 8.02
N PRO A 10 -20.26 -9.32 8.16
CA PRO A 10 -21.14 -10.26 7.52
C PRO A 10 -21.40 -9.87 6.07
N HIS A 11 -21.55 -10.86 5.21
CA HIS A 11 -21.93 -10.63 3.81
C HIS A 11 -23.38 -10.13 3.67
N ARG A 12 -24.23 -10.34 4.69
CA ARG A 12 -25.63 -9.91 4.74
C ARG A 12 -25.95 -9.37 6.12
N GLU A 13 -26.88 -8.44 6.20
CA GLU A 13 -27.29 -7.80 7.46
C GLU A 13 -28.21 -8.65 8.36
N ALA A 14 -28.38 -9.95 8.06
CA ALA A 14 -29.22 -10.85 8.86
C ALA A 14 -28.80 -10.94 10.35
N PHE A 15 -27.52 -10.65 10.65
CA PHE A 15 -27.01 -10.59 12.03
C PHE A 15 -27.62 -9.46 12.88
N LEU A 16 -28.22 -8.43 12.26
CA LEU A 16 -28.88 -7.33 12.97
C LEU A 16 -30.06 -7.83 13.82
N GLU A 17 -30.65 -8.97 13.47
CA GLU A 17 -31.74 -9.60 14.21
C GLU A 17 -31.23 -10.43 15.41
N GLU A 18 -29.95 -10.82 15.40
CA GLU A 18 -29.34 -11.72 16.38
C GLU A 18 -28.54 -10.99 17.47
N TRP A 19 -28.05 -9.77 17.20
CA TRP A 19 -27.14 -9.04 18.09
C TRP A 19 -27.63 -7.61 18.38
N PRO A 20 -27.56 -7.13 19.63
CA PRO A 20 -27.80 -5.73 19.94
C PRO A 20 -26.76 -4.84 19.26
N VAL A 21 -27.20 -3.89 18.45
CA VAL A 21 -26.33 -2.91 17.76
C VAL A 21 -26.47 -1.54 18.41
N THR A 22 -25.35 -0.83 18.54
CA THR A 22 -25.33 0.55 19.04
C THR A 22 -24.97 1.50 17.90
N GLY A 23 -25.91 2.35 17.50
CA GLY A 23 -25.73 3.30 16.41
C GLY A 23 -25.83 2.69 15.01
N GLU A 24 -25.44 3.48 14.01
CA GLU A 24 -25.39 3.06 12.61
C GLU A 24 -24.20 2.13 12.32
N LEU A 25 -24.31 1.32 11.27
CA LEU A 25 -23.22 0.45 10.83
C LEU A 25 -22.03 1.26 10.31
N LEU A 26 -20.82 0.78 10.59
CA LEU A 26 -19.61 1.35 10.02
C LEU A 26 -19.45 0.87 8.57
N GLU A 27 -19.94 1.68 7.64
CA GLU A 27 -19.77 1.43 6.21
C GLU A 27 -18.28 1.49 5.78
N PRO A 28 -17.89 0.75 4.74
CA PRO A 28 -16.56 0.89 4.17
C PRO A 28 -16.39 2.28 3.55
N ILE A 29 -15.23 2.91 3.77
CA ILE A 29 -14.90 4.23 3.22
C ILE A 29 -14.69 4.23 1.69
N HIS A 30 -14.52 3.04 1.09
CA HIS A 30 -14.38 2.85 -0.35
C HIS A 30 -14.86 1.46 -0.77
N LYS A 31 -15.62 1.38 -1.87
CA LYS A 31 -16.13 0.13 -2.44
C LYS A 31 -15.49 -0.07 -3.82
N PHE A 32 -14.50 -0.95 -3.91
CA PHE A 32 -13.78 -1.23 -5.17
C PHE A 32 -14.59 -2.05 -6.20
N GLY A 33 -15.63 -2.75 -5.76
CA GLY A 33 -16.33 -3.74 -6.60
C GLY A 33 -15.51 -5.02 -6.83
N HIS A 34 -15.85 -5.77 -7.88
CA HIS A 34 -15.27 -7.08 -8.17
C HIS A 34 -13.97 -6.99 -8.99
N VAL A 35 -12.94 -6.39 -8.39
CA VAL A 35 -11.65 -6.12 -9.08
C VAL A 35 -10.48 -6.98 -8.59
N ALA A 36 -10.73 -7.85 -7.61
CA ALA A 36 -9.72 -8.67 -6.93
C ALA A 36 -8.56 -7.81 -6.41
N ILE A 37 -8.82 -7.02 -5.36
CA ILE A 37 -7.78 -6.26 -4.67
C ILE A 37 -6.79 -7.25 -4.02
N SER A 38 -5.50 -7.07 -4.33
CA SER A 38 -4.45 -8.01 -3.92
C SER A 38 -3.43 -7.40 -2.97
N GLY A 39 -2.99 -6.17 -3.23
CA GLY A 39 -1.95 -5.49 -2.45
C GLY A 39 -2.34 -4.04 -2.19
N THR A 40 -1.92 -3.54 -1.03
CA THR A 40 -2.21 -2.16 -0.59
C THR A 40 -1.03 -1.59 0.17
N MET A 41 -0.69 -0.35 -0.09
CA MET A 41 0.43 0.33 0.57
C MET A 41 0.10 1.80 0.79
N ARG A 42 0.45 2.33 1.97
CA ARG A 42 0.40 3.77 2.24
C ARG A 42 1.70 4.42 1.78
N TYR A 43 1.61 5.46 0.96
CA TYR A 43 2.74 6.21 0.45
C TYR A 43 3.23 7.24 1.47
N ARG A 44 4.51 7.21 1.83
CA ARG A 44 5.05 7.91 3.00
C ARG A 44 6.05 8.98 2.65
N SER A 45 6.84 8.84 1.58
CA SER A 45 7.93 9.79 1.28
C SER A 45 7.42 11.11 0.70
N GLY A 46 6.39 11.08 -0.16
CA GLY A 46 5.94 12.24 -0.92
C GLY A 46 6.90 12.67 -2.03
N VAL A 47 7.89 11.86 -2.40
CA VAL A 47 8.98 12.25 -3.33
C VAL A 47 8.49 12.35 -4.78
N MET A 48 7.59 11.47 -5.24
CA MET A 48 6.98 11.58 -6.57
C MET A 48 6.02 12.77 -6.68
N ASN A 49 5.34 13.07 -5.57
CA ASN A 49 4.46 14.21 -5.40
C ASN A 49 4.17 14.42 -3.90
N HIS A 50 4.46 15.61 -3.39
CA HIS A 50 4.31 15.90 -1.96
C HIS A 50 2.84 15.79 -1.49
N ASN A 51 1.87 16.04 -2.38
CA ASN A 51 0.44 15.93 -2.08
C ASN A 51 -0.05 14.48 -2.00
N TRP A 52 0.78 13.50 -2.40
CA TRP A 52 0.42 12.09 -2.31
C TRP A 52 0.84 11.46 -0.99
N ARG A 53 1.50 12.21 -0.10
CA ARG A 53 1.84 11.70 1.23
C ARG A 53 0.56 11.23 1.93
N ASP A 54 0.65 10.06 2.56
CA ASP A 54 -0.43 9.35 3.26
C ASP A 54 -1.61 8.93 2.37
N ASN A 55 -1.50 9.07 1.05
CA ASN A 55 -2.41 8.38 0.12
C ASN A 55 -2.09 6.89 0.13
N PHE A 56 -3.06 6.08 -0.26
CA PHE A 56 -2.86 4.65 -0.44
C PHE A 56 -2.74 4.32 -1.92
N PHE A 57 -2.00 3.27 -2.23
CA PHE A 57 -2.03 2.60 -3.52
C PHE A 57 -2.62 1.21 -3.33
N ALA A 58 -3.40 0.76 -4.30
CA ALA A 58 -3.97 -0.57 -4.32
C ALA A 58 -3.79 -1.22 -5.69
N THR A 59 -3.46 -2.51 -5.72
CA THR A 59 -3.41 -3.31 -6.95
C THR A 59 -4.76 -3.97 -7.20
N GLN A 60 -5.24 -3.88 -8.43
CA GLN A 60 -6.47 -4.49 -8.93
C GLN A 60 -6.08 -5.60 -9.92
N PHE A 61 -6.02 -6.83 -9.42
CA PHE A 61 -5.51 -7.98 -10.17
C PHE A 61 -6.30 -8.20 -11.47
N ASN A 62 -7.64 -8.26 -11.39
CA ASN A 62 -8.47 -8.62 -12.53
C ASN A 62 -8.48 -7.55 -13.63
N LEU A 63 -8.21 -6.30 -13.26
CA LEU A 63 -8.26 -5.17 -14.19
C LEU A 63 -6.88 -4.77 -14.73
N GLY A 64 -5.79 -5.39 -14.25
CA GLY A 64 -4.44 -5.02 -14.67
C GLY A 64 -4.07 -3.59 -14.26
N LYS A 65 -4.55 -3.13 -13.09
CA LYS A 65 -4.41 -1.73 -12.65
C LYS A 65 -3.73 -1.58 -11.30
N VAL A 66 -3.07 -0.43 -11.15
CA VAL A 66 -2.74 0.14 -9.84
C VAL A 66 -3.48 1.46 -9.72
N VAL A 67 -4.17 1.64 -8.60
CA VAL A 67 -4.94 2.86 -8.31
C VAL A 67 -4.37 3.56 -7.09
N ARG A 68 -4.44 4.88 -7.08
CA ARG A 68 -4.16 5.73 -5.92
C ARG A 68 -5.47 6.14 -5.27
N LEU A 69 -5.53 6.08 -3.96
CA LEU A 69 -6.66 6.41 -3.12
C LEU A 69 -6.33 7.69 -2.36
N GLU A 70 -6.99 8.77 -2.74
CA GLU A 70 -6.92 10.07 -2.05
C GLU A 70 -7.89 10.05 -0.88
N LEU A 71 -7.39 10.19 0.35
CA LEU A 71 -8.23 10.26 1.55
C LEU A 71 -8.52 11.70 1.91
N GLU A 72 -9.80 12.02 2.11
CA GLU A 72 -10.27 13.31 2.62
C GLU A 72 -11.00 13.06 3.95
N ARG A 73 -10.63 13.77 5.02
CA ARG A 73 -11.30 13.62 6.32
C ARG A 73 -12.76 14.09 6.21
N ARG A 74 -13.69 13.27 6.71
CA ARG A 74 -15.11 13.62 6.87
C ARG A 74 -15.59 13.23 8.26
N GLY A 75 -15.76 14.23 9.13
CA GLY A 75 -16.13 14.01 10.53
C GLY A 75 -15.10 13.12 11.25
N SER A 76 -15.57 12.00 11.79
CA SER A 76 -14.77 10.95 12.45
C SER A 76 -14.19 9.90 11.49
N THR A 77 -14.48 9.98 10.18
CA THR A 77 -14.05 9.02 9.16
C THR A 77 -13.36 9.71 7.97
N TYR A 78 -13.21 8.99 6.84
CA TYR A 78 -12.67 9.49 5.58
C TYR A 78 -13.61 9.19 4.41
N SER A 79 -13.60 10.06 3.40
CA SER A 79 -14.04 9.72 2.05
C SER A 79 -12.83 9.46 1.16
N VAL A 80 -12.98 8.58 0.18
CA VAL A 80 -11.91 8.20 -0.74
C VAL A 80 -12.24 8.62 -2.16
N THR A 81 -11.28 9.25 -2.84
CA THR A 81 -11.31 9.43 -4.30
C THR A 81 -10.29 8.50 -4.95
N GLU A 82 -10.77 7.57 -5.78
CA GLU A 82 -9.91 6.67 -6.55
C GLU A 82 -9.40 7.38 -7.82
N ARG A 83 -8.09 7.27 -8.07
CA ARG A 83 -7.41 7.78 -9.26
C ARG A 83 -6.63 6.64 -9.90
N GLN A 84 -6.84 6.41 -11.19
CA GLN A 84 -5.98 5.48 -11.93
C GLN A 84 -4.53 5.98 -11.90
N PHE A 85 -3.59 5.09 -11.60
CA PHE A 85 -2.16 5.41 -11.57
C PHE A 85 -1.39 4.64 -12.65
N LEU A 86 -1.63 3.33 -12.76
CA LEU A 86 -1.09 2.46 -13.80
C LEU A 86 -2.21 1.59 -14.35
N SER A 87 -2.21 1.38 -15.66
CA SER A 87 -3.08 0.41 -16.34
C SER A 87 -2.30 -0.25 -17.46
N CYS A 88 -2.52 -1.55 -17.65
CA CYS A 88 -2.00 -2.28 -18.79
C CYS A 88 -3.13 -3.03 -19.50
N ASP A 89 -3.19 -2.96 -20.82
CA ASP A 89 -4.16 -3.70 -21.62
C ASP A 89 -3.71 -5.15 -21.91
N ASN A 90 -2.48 -5.50 -21.51
CA ASN A 90 -2.01 -6.89 -21.60
C ASN A 90 -2.80 -7.76 -20.62
N ARG A 91 -3.52 -8.74 -21.15
CA ARG A 91 -4.33 -9.69 -20.38
C ARG A 91 -3.53 -10.57 -19.43
N ASP A 92 -2.22 -10.65 -19.62
CA ASP A 92 -1.34 -11.42 -18.75
C ASP A 92 -0.62 -10.53 -17.71
N PHE A 93 -0.91 -9.23 -17.65
CA PHE A 93 -0.43 -8.33 -16.59
C PHE A 93 -1.38 -8.37 -15.38
N HIS A 94 -0.87 -8.84 -14.26
CA HIS A 94 -1.62 -9.12 -13.05
C HIS A 94 -0.89 -8.56 -11.83
N PRO A 95 -1.06 -7.26 -11.52
CA PRO A 95 -0.37 -6.64 -10.41
C PRO A 95 -0.91 -7.21 -9.10
N THR A 96 -0.02 -7.76 -8.29
CA THR A 96 -0.37 -8.35 -6.98
C THR A 96 0.03 -7.47 -5.83
N ASP A 97 1.10 -6.70 -5.93
CA ASP A 97 1.52 -5.80 -4.87
C ASP A 97 2.14 -4.50 -5.40
N VAL A 98 2.12 -3.47 -4.56
CA VAL A 98 2.75 -2.18 -4.80
C VAL A 98 3.46 -1.73 -3.53
N ILE A 99 4.74 -1.44 -3.63
CA ILE A 99 5.61 -1.16 -2.48
C ILE A 99 6.38 0.13 -2.75
N GLU A 100 6.50 0.98 -1.74
CA GLU A 100 7.36 2.16 -1.81
C GLU A 100 8.78 1.74 -1.43
N ASP A 101 9.75 2.04 -2.31
CA ASP A 101 11.16 1.94 -1.95
C ASP A 101 11.60 3.22 -1.21
N ALA A 102 12.70 3.14 -0.46
CA ALA A 102 13.15 4.21 0.42
C ALA A 102 13.48 5.53 -0.30
N ASP A 103 13.81 5.47 -1.61
CA ASP A 103 14.02 6.65 -2.45
C ASP A 103 12.71 7.31 -2.92
N GLY A 104 11.56 6.74 -2.53
CA GLY A 104 10.22 7.22 -2.83
C GLY A 104 9.66 6.78 -4.18
N SER A 105 10.40 5.96 -4.94
CA SER A 105 9.88 5.27 -6.12
C SER A 105 8.96 4.11 -5.73
N LEU A 106 8.11 3.67 -6.67
CA LEU A 106 7.24 2.51 -6.44
C LEU A 106 7.79 1.28 -7.15
N LEU A 107 7.63 0.14 -6.49
CA LEU A 107 7.81 -1.19 -7.07
C LEU A 107 6.42 -1.81 -7.24
N VAL A 108 6.09 -2.24 -8.45
CA VAL A 108 4.88 -3.01 -8.74
C VAL A 108 5.28 -4.44 -9.02
N VAL A 109 4.71 -5.37 -8.27
CA VAL A 109 4.90 -6.81 -8.44
C VAL A 109 3.78 -7.32 -9.33
N ASP A 110 4.16 -7.96 -10.42
CA ASP A 110 3.27 -8.61 -11.39
C ASP A 110 3.54 -10.11 -11.39
N THR A 111 2.49 -10.92 -11.34
CA THR A 111 2.62 -12.39 -11.40
C THR A 111 2.69 -12.95 -12.82
N GLY A 112 2.46 -12.15 -13.85
CA GLY A 112 2.36 -12.66 -15.22
C GLY A 112 1.18 -13.64 -15.34
N GLY A 113 1.36 -14.71 -16.10
CA GLY A 113 0.34 -15.74 -16.35
C GLY A 113 0.31 -16.90 -15.35
N TRP A 114 1.12 -16.86 -14.28
CA TRP A 114 1.26 -17.97 -13.33
C TRP A 114 -0.02 -18.25 -12.53
N PHE A 115 -0.71 -17.20 -12.07
CA PHE A 115 -1.78 -17.34 -11.08
C PHE A 115 -3.11 -17.63 -11.76
N TYR A 116 -3.58 -18.89 -11.66
CA TYR A 116 -4.83 -19.34 -12.29
C TYR A 116 -5.90 -19.83 -11.29
N ARG A 117 -5.54 -20.15 -10.06
CA ARG A 117 -6.48 -20.70 -9.08
C ARG A 117 -7.18 -19.59 -8.32
N GLY A 118 -8.51 -19.51 -8.46
CA GLY A 118 -9.35 -18.60 -7.68
C GLY A 118 -9.65 -17.25 -8.35
N CYS A 119 -9.22 -17.05 -9.60
CA CYS A 119 -9.56 -15.86 -10.38
C CYS A 119 -10.43 -16.25 -11.60
N PRO A 120 -11.65 -15.69 -11.75
CA PRO A 120 -12.54 -16.05 -12.85
C PRO A 120 -12.01 -15.62 -14.24
N THR A 121 -11.11 -14.64 -14.30
CA THR A 121 -10.52 -14.12 -15.55
C THR A 121 -9.20 -14.79 -15.94
N SER A 122 -8.50 -15.43 -15.00
CA SER A 122 -7.26 -16.18 -15.23
C SER A 122 -7.52 -17.68 -15.11
N GLN A 123 -8.26 -18.27 -16.06
CA GLN A 123 -8.70 -19.67 -15.96
C GLN A 123 -7.65 -20.69 -16.41
N ILE A 124 -6.63 -20.27 -17.15
CA ILE A 124 -5.61 -21.13 -17.72
C ILE A 124 -4.25 -20.62 -17.27
N ALA A 125 -3.51 -21.45 -16.55
CA ALA A 125 -2.13 -21.16 -16.18
C ALA A 125 -1.28 -21.03 -17.44
N LYS A 126 -0.54 -19.93 -17.56
CA LYS A 126 0.50 -19.75 -18.57
C LYS A 126 1.84 -19.58 -17.86
N PRO A 127 2.45 -20.67 -17.37
CA PRO A 127 3.68 -20.61 -16.58
C PRO A 127 4.85 -19.98 -17.36
N ASP A 128 4.82 -20.04 -18.69
CA ASP A 128 5.83 -19.42 -19.57
C ASP A 128 5.73 -17.89 -19.62
N ILE A 129 4.59 -17.32 -19.23
CA ILE A 129 4.43 -15.86 -19.10
C ILE A 129 4.90 -15.47 -17.71
N LEU A 130 6.19 -15.19 -17.62
CA LEU A 130 6.83 -14.73 -16.40
C LEU A 130 6.28 -13.36 -15.99
N GLY A 131 6.05 -13.20 -14.69
CA GLY A 131 5.80 -11.90 -14.08
C GLY A 131 7.07 -11.05 -13.96
N GLY A 132 6.97 -9.97 -13.21
CA GLY A 132 8.08 -9.03 -13.04
C GLY A 132 7.94 -8.11 -11.85
N ILE A 133 9.03 -7.41 -11.53
CA ILE A 133 9.03 -6.31 -10.58
C ILE A 133 9.40 -5.04 -11.35
N TYR A 134 8.43 -4.15 -11.49
CA TYR A 134 8.59 -2.90 -12.22
C TYR A 134 8.88 -1.77 -11.25
N ARG A 135 9.94 -1.00 -11.49
CA ARG A 135 10.20 0.24 -10.74
C ARG A 135 9.63 1.44 -11.50
N ILE A 136 8.76 2.18 -10.85
CA ILE A 136 8.14 3.40 -11.39
C ILE A 136 8.81 4.61 -10.73
N ARG A 137 9.37 5.47 -11.57
CA ARG A 137 9.97 6.75 -11.19
C ARG A 137 9.31 7.85 -12.01
N ARG A 138 9.26 9.05 -11.44
CA ARG A 138 8.84 10.25 -12.18
C ARG A 138 10.07 10.92 -12.77
N ASP A 139 9.96 11.48 -13.97
CA ASP A 139 11.02 12.34 -14.52
C ASP A 139 11.20 13.57 -13.63
N GLY A 140 12.46 13.93 -13.36
CA GLY A 140 12.81 15.02 -12.45
C GLY A 140 12.51 14.73 -10.97
N MET A 141 12.24 13.46 -10.60
CA MET A 141 12.06 13.07 -9.20
C MET A 141 13.31 13.41 -8.38
N THR A 142 13.12 14.05 -7.23
CA THR A 142 14.22 14.44 -6.35
C THR A 142 15.02 13.22 -5.90
N THR A 143 16.33 13.25 -6.13
CA THR A 143 17.24 12.22 -5.61
C THR A 143 17.34 12.34 -4.10
N VAL A 144 17.01 11.27 -3.39
CA VAL A 144 17.18 11.17 -1.93
C VAL A 144 18.54 10.54 -1.65
N PRO A 145 19.53 11.28 -1.11
CA PRO A 145 20.82 10.72 -0.76
C PRO A 145 20.70 9.78 0.44
N ASP A 146 21.38 8.64 0.35
CA ASP A 146 21.35 7.57 1.35
C ASP A 146 19.93 7.33 1.92
N PRO A 147 18.96 6.93 1.08
CA PRO A 147 17.55 6.93 1.46
C PRO A 147 17.24 5.95 2.60
N ARG A 148 18.10 4.95 2.79
CA ARG A 148 18.00 3.94 3.85
C ARG A 148 18.91 4.20 5.06
N GLY A 149 19.71 5.27 5.06
CA GLY A 149 20.63 5.55 6.16
C GLY A 149 21.76 4.53 6.31
N LYS A 150 22.22 3.91 5.21
CA LYS A 150 23.28 2.90 5.23
C LYS A 150 24.66 3.46 5.59
N GLN A 151 24.85 4.78 5.44
CA GLN A 151 26.10 5.46 5.81
C GLN A 151 26.11 5.88 7.28
N ILE A 152 24.99 5.74 8.01
CA ILE A 152 24.89 6.04 9.42
C ILE A 152 25.43 4.84 10.21
N ASP A 153 26.40 5.08 11.10
CA ASP A 153 26.85 4.10 12.07
C ASP A 153 25.86 4.03 13.25
N TRP A 154 24.86 3.17 13.11
CA TRP A 154 23.79 2.99 14.08
C TRP A 154 24.28 2.45 15.44
N ALA A 155 25.34 1.65 15.44
CA ALA A 155 25.89 1.08 16.67
C ALA A 155 26.59 2.16 17.51
N ALA A 156 27.25 3.11 16.87
CA ALA A 156 27.94 4.21 17.54
C ALA A 156 27.05 5.44 17.82
N ARG A 157 25.79 5.48 17.33
CA ARG A 157 24.90 6.63 17.56
C ARG A 157 24.62 6.83 19.06
N SER A 158 24.72 8.06 19.56
CA SER A 158 24.28 8.39 20.92
C SER A 158 22.75 8.48 21.02
N GLU A 159 22.20 8.55 22.23
CA GLU A 159 20.75 8.67 22.45
C GLU A 159 20.18 9.97 21.86
N THR A 160 20.82 11.11 22.12
CA THR A 160 20.42 12.42 21.56
C THR A 160 20.37 12.41 20.05
N GLN A 161 21.30 11.68 19.47
CA GLN A 161 21.47 11.52 18.04
C GLN A 161 20.36 10.62 17.45
N LEU A 162 20.02 9.49 18.08
CA LEU A 162 18.86 8.69 17.70
C LEU A 162 17.54 9.49 17.80
N MET A 163 17.40 10.33 18.83
CA MET A 163 16.23 11.20 18.98
C MET A 163 16.08 12.21 17.82
N GLN A 164 17.19 12.64 17.21
CA GLN A 164 17.16 13.45 15.99
C GLN A 164 16.74 12.61 14.78
N ASP A 165 17.26 11.38 14.67
CA ASP A 165 16.97 10.46 13.55
C ASP A 165 15.49 10.05 13.50
N LEU A 166 14.79 10.02 14.63
CA LEU A 166 13.32 9.84 14.69
C LEU A 166 12.54 10.95 13.95
N LYS A 167 13.16 12.11 13.72
CA LYS A 167 12.58 13.25 12.99
C LYS A 167 13.14 13.39 11.57
N ASP A 168 13.99 12.46 11.11
CA ASP A 168 14.59 12.51 9.77
C ASP A 168 13.50 12.58 8.69
N THR A 169 13.74 13.31 7.60
CA THR A 169 12.76 13.42 6.50
C THR A 169 12.53 12.09 5.77
N ARG A 170 13.54 11.22 5.74
CA ARG A 170 13.55 9.89 5.11
C ARG A 170 12.83 8.89 6.01
N TYR A 171 11.70 8.37 5.54
CA TYR A 171 10.88 7.48 6.37
C TYR A 171 11.61 6.20 6.78
N ALA A 172 12.46 5.64 5.91
CA ALA A 172 13.21 4.43 6.20
C ALA A 172 14.27 4.64 7.30
N VAL A 173 14.85 5.84 7.39
CA VAL A 173 15.78 6.21 8.47
C VAL A 173 15.05 6.34 9.80
N ARG A 174 13.86 6.97 9.80
CA ARG A 174 13.02 7.01 11.01
C ARG A 174 12.65 5.61 11.49
N GLU A 175 12.34 4.69 10.59
CA GLU A 175 12.05 3.30 10.95
C GLU A 175 13.26 2.60 11.56
N GLN A 176 14.45 2.76 10.97
CA GLN A 176 15.67 2.20 11.54
C GLN A 176 15.94 2.80 12.93
N ALA A 177 15.76 4.10 13.12
CA ALA A 177 15.92 4.75 14.41
C ALA A 177 14.96 4.17 15.48
N VAL A 178 13.69 3.91 15.12
CA VAL A 178 12.73 3.23 16.01
C VAL A 178 13.23 1.83 16.39
N GLN A 179 13.74 1.05 15.44
CA GLN A 179 14.28 -0.28 15.72
C GLN A 179 15.49 -0.22 16.66
N GLU A 180 16.40 0.73 16.45
CA GLU A 180 17.56 0.93 17.33
C GLU A 180 17.15 1.39 18.73
N CYS A 181 16.09 2.20 18.88
CA CYS A 181 15.53 2.54 20.18
C CYS A 181 14.96 1.33 20.93
N VAL A 182 14.34 0.37 20.23
CA VAL A 182 13.80 -0.87 20.85
C VAL A 182 14.92 -1.82 21.27
N ARG A 183 16.07 -1.79 20.60
CA ARG A 183 17.18 -2.69 20.85
C ARG A 183 17.99 -2.34 22.11
N ARG A 184 17.94 -1.07 22.54
CA ARG A 184 18.67 -0.55 23.71
C ARG A 184 17.82 -0.68 24.97
#